data_AF-A0AAD7HYH0-F1
#
_entry.id   AF-A0AAD7HYH0-F1
#
_cell.length_a   1.000
_cell.length_b   1.000
_cell.length_c   1.000
_cell.angle_alpha   90.00
_cell.angle_beta   90.00
_cell.angle_gamma   90.00
#
_symmetry.space_group_name_H-M   'P 1'
#
loop_
_entity.id
_entity.type
_entity.pdbx_description
1 polymer ?
#
loop_
_entity_poly.entity_id
_entity_poly.type
_entity_poly.pdbx_seq_one_letter_code
_entity_poly.pdbx_strand_id
1 'polypeptide(L)' 'MLRKKNTGRLKDTTFPPKPLSQLDAHRIISKHCKTVGPREFREAGCAVCGCLVRLNCLTLLSEYQGNL' A
#
# COMPACT_ATOMS: atom_id res chain seq x y z
N MET A 1 27.76 -20.31 -33.42
CA MET A 1 26.38 -19.82 -33.19
C MET A 1 26.44 -18.58 -32.31
N LEU A 2 26.17 -17.39 -32.83
CA LEU A 2 26.16 -16.15 -32.04
C LEU A 2 24.79 -15.97 -31.37
N ARG A 3 24.76 -15.96 -30.03
CA ARG A 3 23.56 -15.64 -29.23
C ARG A 3 23.19 -14.17 -29.45
N LYS A 4 22.02 -13.90 -30.04
CA LYS A 4 21.41 -12.57 -30.07
C LYS A 4 21.06 -12.16 -28.63
N LYS A 5 21.69 -11.09 -28.13
CA LYS A 5 21.31 -10.48 -26.84
C LYS A 5 19.99 -9.74 -27.05
N ASN A 6 18.97 -10.13 -26.31
CA ASN A 6 17.69 -9.43 -26.27
C ASN A 6 17.88 -8.11 -25.53
N THR A 7 18.00 -6.99 -26.25
CA THR A 7 18.10 -5.64 -25.67
C THR A 7 16.71 -5.19 -25.23
N GLY A 8 16.18 -5.84 -24.19
CA GLY A 8 15.09 -5.27 -23.41
C GLY A 8 15.56 -3.92 -22.85
N ARG A 9 14.79 -2.86 -23.10
CA ARG A 9 15.12 -1.47 -22.72
C ARG A 9 15.84 -1.42 -21.37
N LEU A 10 17.13 -1.08 -21.38
CA LEU A 10 17.81 -0.58 -20.20
C LEU A 10 17.12 0.76 -19.90
N LYS A 11 16.15 0.76 -18.98
CA LYS A 11 15.62 2.00 -18.40
C LYS A 11 16.83 2.73 -17.85
N ASP A 12 17.05 3.96 -18.29
CA ASP A 12 18.06 4.90 -17.81
C ASP A 12 18.37 4.64 -16.31
N THR A 13 19.47 3.95 -16.03
CA THR A 13 19.82 3.47 -14.68
C THR A 13 20.65 4.49 -13.90
N THR A 14 20.69 5.75 -14.37
CA THR A 14 21.50 6.79 -13.74
C THR A 14 20.93 7.08 -12.36
N PHE A 15 21.75 6.81 -11.34
CA PHE A 15 21.43 7.08 -9.95
C PHE A 15 22.05 8.44 -9.53
N PRO A 16 21.30 9.30 -8.83
CA PRO A 16 19.90 9.11 -8.47
C PRO A 16 18.97 9.28 -9.69
N PRO A 17 17.79 8.62 -9.66
CA PRO A 17 16.78 8.84 -10.68
C PRO A 17 16.41 10.33 -10.73
N LYS A 18 15.94 10.77 -11.90
CA LYS A 18 15.41 12.13 -12.06
C LYS A 18 14.30 12.38 -11.03
N PRO A 19 14.23 13.58 -10.44
CA PRO A 19 13.14 13.95 -9.54
C PRO A 19 11.76 13.75 -10.20
N LEU A 20 10.75 13.48 -9.37
CA LEU A 20 9.37 13.39 -9.83
C LEU A 20 8.89 14.73 -10.38
N SER A 21 7.97 14.68 -11.35
CA SER A 21 7.23 15.88 -11.72
C SER A 21 6.39 16.38 -10.55
N GLN A 22 6.10 17.68 -10.50
CA GLN A 22 5.24 18.26 -9.46
C GLN A 22 3.86 17.61 -9.43
N LEU A 23 3.31 17.26 -10.61
CA LEU A 23 2.02 16.56 -10.73
C LEU A 23 2.07 15.15 -10.14
N ASP A 24 3.15 14.40 -10.42
CA ASP A 24 3.30 13.05 -9.89
C ASP A 24 3.50 13.08 -8.37
N ALA A 25 4.32 14.00 -7.87
CA ALA A 25 4.52 14.21 -6.44
C ALA A 25 3.19 14.55 -5.75
N HIS A 26 2.45 15.53 -6.27
CA HIS A 26 1.15 15.92 -5.74
C HIS A 26 0.14 14.76 -5.77
N ARG A 27 0.12 13.97 -6.86
CA ARG A 27 -0.77 12.81 -6.99
C ARG A 27 -0.45 11.72 -5.96
N ILE A 28 0.84 11.43 -5.75
CA ILE A 28 1.28 10.45 -4.75
C ILE A 28 0.87 10.91 -3.35
N ILE A 29 1.19 12.16 -2.99
CA ILE A 29 0.86 12.74 -1.69
C ILE A 29 -0.66 12.73 -1.48
N SER A 30 -1.43 13.25 -2.44
CA SER A 30 -2.89 13.30 -2.36
C SER A 30 -3.52 11.91 -2.21
N LYS A 31 -3.01 10.92 -2.95
CA LYS A 31 -3.49 9.53 -2.83
C LYS A 31 -3.19 8.97 -1.44
N HIS A 32 -2.00 9.21 -0.92
CA HIS A 32 -1.62 8.77 0.41
C HIS A 32 -2.51 9.42 1.49
N CYS A 33 -2.67 10.75 1.47
CA CYS A 33 -3.52 11.48 2.41
C CYS A 33 -4.97 10.95 2.41
N LYS A 34 -5.51 10.59 1.24
CA LYS A 34 -6.85 9.96 1.15
C LYS A 34 -6.91 8.61 1.87
N THR A 35 -5.85 7.80 1.78
CA THR A 35 -5.80 6.47 2.43
C THR A 35 -5.58 6.53 3.93
N VAL A 36 -4.95 7.59 4.44
CA VAL A 36 -4.71 7.79 5.89
C VAL A 36 -5.72 8.75 6.52
N GLY A 37 -6.81 9.05 5.81
CA GLY A 37 -7.88 9.89 6.36
C GLY A 37 -8.46 9.28 7.64
N PRO A 38 -9.03 10.07 8.55
CA PRO A 38 -9.49 9.60 9.87
C PRO A 38 -10.50 8.44 9.82
N ARG A 39 -11.26 8.32 8.72
CA ARG A 39 -12.21 7.22 8.49
C ARG A 39 -11.52 5.94 8.04
N GLU A 40 -10.46 6.05 7.24
CA GLU A 40 -9.76 4.92 6.59
C GLU A 40 -8.60 4.38 7.44
N PHE A 41 -8.13 5.15 8.42
CA PHE A 41 -7.01 4.81 9.30
C PHE A 41 -7.43 4.27 10.68
N ARG A 42 -8.72 4.01 10.92
CA ARG A 42 -9.14 3.44 12.22
C ARG A 42 -8.65 2.00 12.35
N GLU A 43 -7.92 1.73 13.40
CA GLU A 43 -7.46 0.39 13.75
C GLU A 43 -8.12 -0.07 15.06
N ALA A 44 -8.29 -1.38 15.20
CA ALA A 44 -8.76 -2.01 16.42
C ALA A 44 -8.04 -3.35 16.64
N GLY A 45 -8.03 -3.81 17.89
CA GLY A 45 -7.44 -5.10 18.24
C GLY A 45 -8.35 -6.25 17.83
N CYS A 46 -7.78 -7.30 17.25
CA CYS A 46 -8.48 -8.57 17.04
C CYS A 46 -8.64 -9.30 18.39
N ALA A 47 -9.85 -9.71 18.74
CA ALA A 47 -10.12 -10.44 19.99
C ALA A 47 -9.46 -11.82 20.05
N VAL A 48 -9.14 -12.42 18.89
CA VAL A 48 -8.52 -13.76 18.79
C VAL A 48 -6.99 -13.69 18.96
N CYS A 49 -6.33 -12.82 18.19
CA CYS A 49 -4.86 -12.78 18.14
C CYS A 49 -4.22 -11.54 18.77
N GLY A 50 -5.00 -10.54 19.17
CA GLY A 50 -4.52 -9.30 19.77
C GLY A 50 -3.84 -8.32 18.79
N CYS A 51 -3.65 -8.69 17.53
CA CYS A 51 -3.03 -7.81 16.53
C CYS A 51 -3.91 -6.60 16.24
N LEU A 52 -3.28 -5.42 16.09
CA LEU A 52 -3.93 -4.26 15.49
C LEU A 52 -4.11 -4.47 14.00
N VAL A 53 -5.36 -4.31 13.55
CA VAL A 53 -5.74 -4.37 12.13
C VAL A 53 -6.73 -3.25 11.84
N ARG A 54 -6.84 -2.88 10.56
CA ARG A 54 -7.82 -1.89 10.13
C ARG A 54 -9.24 -2.35 10.50
N LEU A 55 -10.02 -1.42 11.04
CA LEU A 55 -11.36 -1.67 11.54
C LEU A 55 -12.29 -2.23 10.45
N ASN A 56 -12.09 -1.82 9.19
CA ASN A 56 -12.85 -2.34 8.04
C ASN A 56 -12.50 -3.78 7.63
N CYS A 57 -11.46 -4.37 8.23
CA CYS A 57 -11.11 -5.78 8.09
C CYS A 57 -11.61 -6.62 9.28
N LEU A 58 -12.33 -6.01 10.24
CA LEU A 58 -12.86 -6.68 11.41
C LEU A 58 -14.38 -6.63 11.43
N THR A 59 -14.99 -7.67 12.01
CA THR A 59 -16.39 -7.67 12.42
C THR A 59 -16.45 -7.27 13.90
N LEU A 60 -17.50 -6.55 14.30
CA LEU A 60 -17.72 -6.25 15.72
C LEU A 60 -17.89 -7.55 16.51
N LEU A 61 -17.27 -7.63 17.68
CA LEU A 61 -17.33 -8.82 18.53
C LEU A 61 -18.76 -9.18 18.92
N SER A 62 -19.62 -8.17 19.14
CA SER A 62 -21.04 -8.36 19.41
C SER A 62 -21.84 -8.95 18.25
N GLU A 63 -21.30 -8.90 17.03
CA GLU A 63 -21.93 -9.39 15.80
C GLU A 63 -21.31 -10.70 15.30
N TYR A 64 -20.28 -11.19 16.01
CA TYR A 64 -19.60 -12.42 15.65
C TYR A 64 -20.46 -13.66 16.00
N GLN A 65 -20.65 -14.55 15.03
CA GLN A 65 -21.49 -15.76 15.17
C GLN A 65 -20.68 -17.06 15.25
N GLY A 66 -19.35 -16.99 15.28
CA GLY A 66 -18.50 -18.17 15.47
C GLY A 66 -18.26 -18.51 16.94
N ASN A 67 -17.70 -19.69 17.19
CA ASN A 67 -17.18 -20.05 18.51
C ASN A 67 -15.75 -19.53 18.62
N LEU A 68 -15.44 -18.82 19.72
CA LEU A 68 -14.09 -18.43 20.10
C LEU A 68 -13.38 -19.56 20.85
#